data_AF-A0A1T5LEP3-F1
#
_entry.id   AF-A0A1T5LEP3-F1
#
_cell.length_a   1.000
_cell.length_b   1.000
_cell.length_c   1.000
_cell.angle_alpha   90.00
_cell.angle_beta   90.00
_cell.angle_gamma   90.00
#
_symmetry.space_group_name_H-M   'P 1'
#
loop_
_entity.id
_entity.type
_entity.pdbx_description
1 polymer ?
#
loop_
_entity_poly.entity_id
_entity_poly.type
_entity_poly.pdbx_seq_one_letter_code
_entity_poly.pdbx_strand_id
1 'polypeptide(L)'
;MIKKVVSIFLVIIVVSYSVDAQPTTGFAFQDIIKPSANAANFPRYGNTTVDYSRGIVQQKIELLSLSEGPLKHTVSLMYNQNGIKVEDAPSWVGSSWFLNAGGVIIRETRGTEDERYIYGNIKSKSFPKFDFNPSTWSNVTNTFRLDKAVYDEDEKNWACGTDTSPDKFIFNFSGYQGYFFINKDGFPVSDKFKIKYTETRRTEESVYTDITSWEAIGKDGTIYLFEQPEKSSSVYGGNTWRCRGGNSALINTAWYLTKIISADGKNRIEFEYDLTYKGNKSIRNSKNEYYQIISNCGEEERSYQAVYADLYAESIFLSKIKTSELTVSFYTSATNVKAVKRRLDKIEIKSSDEAIPSNKKQIEFLYKDCSPASATES
;
A
#
# COMPACT_ATOMS: atom_id res chain seq x y z
N MET A 1 75.31 -11.14 -12.52
CA MET A 1 74.28 -11.03 -11.46
C MET A 1 73.14 -10.08 -11.82
N ILE A 2 73.41 -8.91 -12.41
CA ILE A 2 72.39 -7.87 -12.72
C ILE A 2 71.22 -8.37 -13.60
N LYS A 3 71.47 -9.19 -14.62
CA LYS A 3 70.39 -9.73 -15.49
C LYS A 3 69.39 -10.65 -14.77
N LYS A 4 69.81 -11.37 -13.71
CA LYS A 4 68.91 -12.23 -12.93
C LYS A 4 68.02 -11.43 -11.98
N VAL A 5 68.51 -10.29 -11.48
CA VAL A 5 67.76 -9.40 -10.59
C VAL A 5 66.67 -8.64 -11.35
N VAL A 6 66.96 -8.18 -12.58
CA VAL A 6 65.98 -7.51 -13.45
C VAL A 6 64.85 -8.46 -13.85
N SER A 7 65.16 -9.73 -14.11
CA SER A 7 64.15 -10.73 -14.49
C SER A 7 63.21 -11.08 -13.32
N ILE A 8 63.67 -11.04 -12.07
CA ILE A 8 62.83 -11.28 -10.89
C ILE A 8 61.91 -10.08 -10.63
N PHE A 9 62.41 -8.86 -10.84
CA PHE A 9 61.63 -7.64 -10.66
C PHE A 9 60.47 -7.53 -11.68
N LEU A 10 60.69 -8.01 -12.91
CA LEU A 10 59.69 -7.99 -13.98
C LEU A 10 58.57 -9.02 -13.77
N VAL A 11 58.87 -10.15 -13.12
CA VAL A 11 57.86 -11.17 -12.74
C VAL A 11 56.97 -10.67 -11.60
N ILE A 12 57.52 -9.91 -10.63
CA ILE A 12 56.75 -9.34 -9.52
C ILE A 12 55.77 -8.26 -10.02
N ILE A 13 56.16 -7.46 -11.02
CA ILE A 13 55.28 -6.45 -11.62
C ILE A 13 54.14 -7.10 -12.42
N VAL A 14 54.37 -8.23 -13.10
CA VAL A 14 53.31 -8.93 -13.87
C VAL A 14 52.30 -9.64 -12.94
N VAL A 15 52.73 -10.12 -11.76
CA VAL A 15 51.82 -10.70 -10.76
C VAL A 15 50.97 -9.62 -10.06
N SER A 16 51.36 -8.34 -10.15
CA SER A 16 50.62 -7.22 -9.55
C SER A 16 49.42 -6.72 -10.40
N TYR A 17 49.21 -7.28 -11.61
CA TYR A 17 48.13 -6.86 -12.51
C TYR A 17 46.86 -7.72 -12.44
N SER A 18 46.80 -8.69 -11.53
CA SER A 18 45.56 -9.44 -11.24
C SER A 18 44.96 -8.94 -9.92
N VAL A 19 44.67 -7.65 -9.84
CA VAL A 19 43.66 -7.15 -8.91
C VAL A 19 42.34 -7.29 -9.65
N ASP A 20 41.66 -8.41 -9.43
CA ASP A 20 40.24 -8.48 -9.76
C ASP A 20 39.55 -7.35 -8.99
N ALA A 21 38.90 -6.46 -9.72
CA ALA A 21 37.99 -5.49 -9.13
C ALA A 21 37.04 -6.26 -8.22
N GLN A 22 36.93 -5.84 -6.95
CA GLN A 22 36.00 -6.43 -6.00
C GLN A 22 34.64 -6.59 -6.71
N PRO A 23 34.01 -7.77 -6.66
CA PRO A 23 32.65 -7.89 -7.17
C PRO A 23 31.85 -6.81 -6.46
N THR A 24 31.26 -5.88 -7.20
CA THR A 24 30.21 -5.02 -6.66
C THR A 24 29.16 -5.97 -6.16
N THR A 25 29.14 -6.22 -4.85
CA THR A 25 28.12 -7.03 -4.20
C THR A 25 26.80 -6.30 -4.39
N GLY A 26 26.10 -6.64 -5.47
CA GLY A 26 24.78 -6.13 -5.77
C GLY A 26 23.80 -6.78 -4.81
N PHE A 27 23.72 -6.26 -3.58
CA PHE A 27 22.72 -6.70 -2.63
C PHE A 27 21.32 -6.38 -3.16
N ALA A 28 20.42 -7.37 -3.09
CA ALA A 28 19.02 -7.18 -3.43
C ALA A 28 18.31 -6.42 -2.32
N PHE A 29 17.70 -5.28 -2.65
CA PHE A 29 16.88 -4.52 -1.70
C PHE A 29 15.44 -5.04 -1.71
N GLN A 30 14.76 -5.04 -0.54
CA GLN A 30 13.33 -5.33 -0.48
C GLN A 30 12.52 -4.13 -1.00
N ASP A 31 11.64 -4.40 -1.96
CA ASP A 31 10.76 -3.37 -2.53
C ASP A 31 9.58 -3.09 -1.58
N ILE A 32 9.43 -1.83 -1.15
CA ILE A 32 8.21 -1.39 -0.44
C ILE A 32 7.25 -0.76 -1.43
N ILE A 33 6.10 -1.38 -1.66
CA ILE A 33 5.05 -0.85 -2.54
C ILE A 33 3.83 -0.48 -1.68
N LYS A 34 3.32 0.74 -1.89
CA LYS A 34 2.18 1.31 -1.16
C LYS A 34 1.06 1.65 -2.14
N PRO A 35 -0.20 1.76 -1.68
CA PRO A 35 -1.31 2.18 -2.54
C PRO A 35 -1.25 3.68 -2.86
N SER A 36 -2.21 4.18 -3.65
CA SER A 36 -2.35 5.61 -3.94
C SER A 36 -2.50 6.47 -2.70
N ALA A 37 -2.25 7.77 -2.85
CA ALA A 37 -2.50 8.75 -1.79
C ALA A 37 -3.95 8.72 -1.28
N ASN A 38 -4.93 8.51 -2.16
CA ASN A 38 -6.33 8.45 -1.76
C ASN A 38 -6.61 7.24 -0.85
N ALA A 39 -6.13 6.06 -1.25
CA ALA A 39 -6.24 4.84 -0.47
C ALA A 39 -5.46 4.91 0.86
N ALA A 40 -4.21 5.39 0.82
CA ALA A 40 -3.34 5.48 2.01
C ALA A 40 -3.88 6.42 3.09
N ASN A 41 -4.71 7.40 2.72
CA ASN A 41 -5.36 8.30 3.66
C ASN A 41 -6.41 7.58 4.53
N PHE A 42 -7.08 6.53 4.04
CA PHE A 42 -8.12 5.83 4.80
C PHE A 42 -7.65 5.30 6.16
N PRO A 43 -6.58 4.49 6.26
CA PRO A 43 -6.16 3.99 7.57
C PRO A 43 -5.45 5.05 8.41
N ARG A 44 -4.81 6.04 7.77
CA ARG A 44 -4.12 7.13 8.47
C ARG A 44 -5.08 7.94 9.33
N TYR A 45 -6.26 8.26 8.80
CA TYR A 45 -7.28 9.03 9.52
C TYR A 45 -8.23 8.13 10.34
N GLY A 46 -8.27 6.82 10.08
CA GLY A 46 -8.98 5.85 10.90
C GLY A 46 -8.24 5.42 12.18
N ASN A 47 -6.90 5.41 12.18
CA ASN A 47 -6.10 4.80 13.26
C ASN A 47 -5.75 5.72 14.44
N THR A 48 -6.21 6.98 14.45
CA THR A 48 -5.90 7.89 15.55
C THR A 48 -7.11 8.00 16.48
N THR A 49 -7.06 7.30 17.61
CA THR A 49 -7.92 7.63 18.74
C THR A 49 -7.60 9.05 19.21
N VAL A 50 -8.63 9.78 19.63
CA VAL A 50 -8.49 11.11 20.23
C VAL A 50 -7.53 10.99 21.42
N ASP A 51 -6.35 11.60 21.29
CA ASP A 51 -5.38 11.64 22.38
C ASP A 51 -5.45 13.02 23.04
N TYR A 52 -6.33 13.12 24.04
CA TYR A 52 -6.45 14.31 24.85
C TYR A 52 -5.14 14.67 25.57
N SER A 53 -4.25 13.70 25.84
CA SER A 53 -2.95 13.95 26.46
C SER A 53 -1.97 14.67 25.54
N ARG A 54 -2.19 14.60 24.22
CA ARG A 54 -1.39 15.28 23.19
C ARG A 54 -2.08 16.52 22.61
N GLY A 55 -3.25 16.90 23.14
CA GLY A 55 -4.02 18.07 22.67
C GLY A 55 -4.61 17.91 21.26
N ILE A 56 -4.74 16.68 20.77
CA ILE A 56 -5.20 16.40 19.40
C ILE A 56 -6.72 16.26 19.41
N VAL A 57 -7.43 17.27 18.89
CA VAL A 57 -8.88 17.19 18.67
C VAL A 57 -9.14 16.73 17.24
N GLN A 58 -9.71 15.55 17.07
CA GLN A 58 -10.27 15.15 15.77
C GLN A 58 -11.69 15.68 15.65
N GLN A 59 -11.97 16.40 14.55
CA GLN A 59 -13.34 16.82 14.24
C GLN A 59 -13.95 15.83 13.24
N LYS A 60 -15.06 15.21 13.62
CA LYS A 60 -15.89 14.36 12.76
C LYS A 60 -17.20 15.09 12.47
N ILE A 61 -17.45 15.37 11.19
CA ILE A 61 -18.67 15.99 10.70
C ILE A 61 -19.49 14.89 10.01
N GLU A 62 -20.60 14.48 10.61
CA GLU A 62 -21.50 13.50 10.00
C GLU A 62 -22.34 14.17 8.91
N LEU A 63 -22.17 13.72 7.67
CA LEU A 63 -22.84 14.29 6.50
C LEU A 63 -24.17 13.58 6.22
N LEU A 64 -24.18 12.25 6.37
CA LEU A 64 -25.32 11.39 6.07
C LEU A 64 -25.23 10.09 6.87
N SER A 65 -26.37 9.60 7.36
CA SER A 65 -26.51 8.25 7.88
C SER A 65 -27.49 7.49 6.99
N LEU A 66 -27.04 6.36 6.47
CA LEU A 66 -27.81 5.43 5.66
C LEU A 66 -28.25 4.25 6.54
N SER A 67 -29.47 3.77 6.32
CA SER A 67 -30.01 2.56 6.96
C SER A 67 -30.68 1.68 5.92
N GLU A 68 -30.36 0.39 5.94
CA GLU A 68 -30.97 -0.63 5.09
C GLU A 68 -31.29 -1.85 5.97
N GLY A 69 -32.53 -1.94 6.45
CA GLY A 69 -32.91 -2.94 7.46
C GLY A 69 -32.01 -2.85 8.71
N PRO A 70 -31.27 -3.91 9.09
CA PRO A 70 -30.36 -3.88 10.24
C PRO A 70 -29.02 -3.17 9.94
N LEU A 71 -28.72 -2.89 8.66
CA LEU A 71 -27.45 -2.28 8.26
C LEU A 71 -27.48 -0.78 8.53
N LYS A 72 -26.38 -0.26 9.06
CA LYS A 72 -26.13 1.17 9.24
C LYS A 72 -24.80 1.55 8.61
N HIS A 73 -24.79 2.62 7.83
CA HIS A 73 -23.58 3.15 7.23
C HIS A 73 -23.56 4.68 7.30
N THR A 74 -22.49 5.26 7.82
CA THR A 74 -22.40 6.71 8.01
C THR A 74 -21.34 7.29 7.08
N VAL A 75 -21.74 8.28 6.29
CA VAL A 75 -20.83 9.13 5.52
C VAL A 75 -20.43 10.31 6.40
N SER A 76 -19.14 10.45 6.67
CA SER A 76 -18.61 11.52 7.52
C SER A 76 -17.34 12.13 6.93
N LEU A 77 -17.13 13.40 7.22
CA LEU A 77 -15.92 14.14 6.90
C LEU A 77 -15.08 14.26 8.17
N MET A 78 -13.81 13.89 8.10
CA MET A 78 -12.88 13.90 9.22
C MET A 78 -11.78 14.93 8.95
N TYR A 79 -11.45 15.73 9.96
CA TYR A 79 -10.34 16.68 9.93
C TYR A 79 -9.24 16.28 10.91
N ASN A 80 -8.00 16.33 10.44
CA ASN A 80 -6.82 16.10 11.25
C ASN A 80 -6.09 17.41 11.58
N GLN A 81 -5.93 17.67 12.88
CA GLN A 81 -5.29 18.88 13.40
C GLN A 81 -3.76 18.76 13.56
N ASN A 82 -3.15 17.61 13.27
CA ASN A 82 -1.71 17.36 13.50
C ASN A 82 -0.73 18.12 12.58
N GLY A 83 -1.17 19.21 11.95
CA GLY A 83 -0.41 19.91 10.92
C GLY A 83 -0.30 19.12 9.61
N ILE A 84 0.18 19.78 8.56
CA ILE A 84 0.47 19.16 7.26
C ILE A 84 1.98 18.94 7.21
N LYS A 85 2.43 17.68 7.12
CA LYS A 85 3.84 17.40 6.82
C LYS A 85 4.11 17.57 5.33
N VAL A 86 5.34 17.87 4.94
CA VAL A 86 5.72 18.06 3.52
C VAL A 86 5.41 16.81 2.69
N GLU A 87 5.55 15.64 3.31
CA GLU A 87 5.27 14.34 2.72
C GLU A 87 3.78 13.95 2.70
N ASP A 88 2.88 14.78 3.24
CA ASP A 88 1.46 14.46 3.34
C ASP A 88 0.75 14.75 2.03
N ALA A 89 0.40 13.69 1.31
CA ALA A 89 -0.42 13.81 0.13
C ALA A 89 -1.88 14.16 0.53
N PRO A 90 -2.48 15.19 -0.08
CA PRO A 90 -3.87 15.55 0.18
C PRO A 90 -4.80 14.42 -0.26
N SER A 91 -6.04 14.44 0.24
CA SER A 91 -7.11 13.61 -0.30
C SER A 91 -7.90 14.39 -1.37
N TRP A 92 -8.83 13.72 -2.03
CA TRP A 92 -9.78 14.35 -2.96
C TRP A 92 -10.76 15.33 -2.30
N VAL A 93 -10.81 15.39 -0.97
CA VAL A 93 -11.56 16.41 -0.20
C VAL A 93 -10.64 17.48 0.42
N GLY A 94 -9.37 17.52 0.01
CA GLY A 94 -8.39 18.53 0.43
C GLY A 94 -7.33 18.02 1.39
N SER A 95 -6.39 18.91 1.74
CA SER A 95 -5.33 18.63 2.71
C SER A 95 -5.91 18.49 4.12
N SER A 96 -5.44 17.51 4.89
CA SER A 96 -5.89 17.19 6.25
C SER A 96 -7.38 16.82 6.41
N TRP A 97 -8.14 16.82 5.31
CA TRP A 97 -9.52 16.34 5.27
C TRP A 97 -9.58 14.94 4.70
N PHE A 98 -10.51 14.15 5.22
CA PHE A 98 -10.74 12.79 4.78
C PHE A 98 -12.23 12.46 4.77
N LEU A 99 -12.71 11.90 3.66
CA LEU A 99 -14.08 11.46 3.54
C LEU A 99 -14.19 9.98 3.91
N ASN A 100 -14.76 9.70 5.08
CA ASN A 100 -15.13 8.37 5.52
C ASN A 100 -16.52 8.02 4.97
N ALA A 101 -16.57 7.57 3.71
CA ALA A 101 -17.81 7.20 3.02
C ALA A 101 -17.83 5.76 2.52
N GLY A 102 -16.68 5.10 2.39
CA GLY A 102 -16.57 3.72 1.95
C GLY A 102 -15.74 2.90 2.92
N GLY A 103 -15.13 1.85 2.42
CA GLY A 103 -14.17 1.05 3.16
C GLY A 103 -13.03 0.62 2.25
N VAL A 104 -11.87 0.37 2.81
CA VAL A 104 -10.71 -0.12 2.04
C VAL A 104 -9.84 -1.04 2.88
N ILE A 105 -9.29 -2.05 2.21
CA ILE A 105 -8.14 -2.82 2.68
C ILE A 105 -6.97 -2.41 1.80
N ILE A 106 -5.88 -1.94 2.38
CA ILE A 106 -4.65 -1.60 1.66
C ILE A 106 -3.53 -2.56 2.04
N ARG A 107 -2.58 -2.74 1.13
CA ARG A 107 -1.38 -3.56 1.29
C ARG A 107 -0.15 -2.65 1.26
N GLU A 108 0.69 -2.78 2.26
CA GLU A 108 2.11 -2.40 2.15
C GLU A 108 2.89 -3.67 1.81
N THR A 109 3.25 -3.83 0.52
CA THR A 109 4.09 -4.95 0.07
C THR A 109 5.51 -4.73 0.58
N ARG A 110 6.16 -5.77 1.12
CA ARG A 110 7.48 -5.72 1.74
C ARG A 110 8.40 -6.80 1.15
N GLY A 111 8.94 -6.52 -0.03
CA GLY A 111 9.67 -7.51 -0.82
C GLY A 111 8.82 -7.95 -2.00
N THR A 112 8.40 -9.21 -1.99
CA THR A 112 7.53 -9.80 -3.01
C THR A 112 6.12 -9.99 -2.47
N GLU A 113 5.17 -10.15 -3.38
CA GLU A 113 3.79 -10.39 -3.00
C GLU A 113 3.67 -11.76 -2.26
N ASP A 114 3.15 -11.81 -1.03
CA ASP A 114 2.98 -13.06 -0.23
C ASP A 114 2.34 -14.23 -1.04
N GLU A 115 1.37 -13.95 -1.90
CA GLU A 115 0.68 -14.92 -2.75
C GLU A 115 1.44 -15.30 -4.03
N ARG A 116 2.64 -14.75 -4.27
CA ARG A 116 3.40 -14.94 -5.51
C ARG A 116 3.95 -16.36 -5.60
N TYR A 117 3.80 -16.96 -6.78
CA TYR A 117 4.58 -18.13 -7.18
C TYR A 117 5.98 -17.71 -7.65
N ILE A 118 7.01 -18.34 -7.09
CA ILE A 118 8.40 -18.18 -7.54
C ILE A 118 8.64 -19.11 -8.74
N TYR A 119 9.40 -18.63 -9.73
CA TYR A 119 9.81 -19.41 -10.90
C TYR A 119 10.97 -20.35 -10.53
N GLY A 120 10.91 -21.62 -10.96
CA GLY A 120 11.91 -22.67 -10.67
C GLY A 120 11.29 -24.00 -10.25
N ASN A 121 12.10 -24.97 -9.81
CA ASN A 121 11.66 -26.30 -9.34
C ASN A 121 10.76 -26.29 -8.08
N ILE A 122 10.42 -25.10 -7.56
CA ILE A 122 9.62 -24.90 -6.35
C ILE A 122 8.27 -24.30 -6.76
N LYS A 123 7.27 -25.17 -6.98
CA LYS A 123 5.87 -24.79 -7.25
C LYS A 123 5.10 -24.47 -5.96
N SER A 124 5.67 -23.68 -5.06
CA SER A 124 4.99 -23.28 -3.82
C SER A 124 4.88 -21.77 -3.70
N LYS A 125 3.75 -21.31 -3.13
CA LYS A 125 3.58 -19.92 -2.71
C LYS A 125 4.65 -19.59 -1.68
N SER A 126 5.23 -18.41 -1.79
CA SER A 126 6.25 -17.95 -0.84
C SER A 126 5.60 -17.12 0.25
N PHE A 127 4.84 -17.79 1.11
CA PHE A 127 4.48 -17.17 2.37
C PHE A 127 5.72 -17.12 3.26
N PRO A 128 5.98 -15.99 3.92
CA PRO A 128 7.04 -15.94 4.92
C PRO A 128 6.84 -17.07 5.92
N LYS A 129 7.92 -17.76 6.29
CA LYS A 129 7.91 -18.86 7.26
C LYS A 129 7.68 -18.32 8.68
N PHE A 130 6.49 -17.75 8.92
CA PHE A 130 6.11 -17.11 10.16
C PHE A 130 4.84 -17.76 10.71
N ASP A 131 4.94 -18.28 11.94
CA ASP A 131 3.80 -18.76 12.73
C ASP A 131 3.19 -17.59 13.51
N PHE A 132 2.06 -17.06 13.03
CA PHE A 132 1.33 -15.98 13.70
C PHE A 132 0.39 -16.53 14.79
N ASN A 133 0.68 -16.21 16.06
CA ASN A 133 -0.25 -16.43 17.18
C ASN A 133 -0.83 -15.07 17.65
N PRO A 134 -2.15 -14.83 17.55
CA PRO A 134 -2.79 -13.58 17.97
C PRO A 134 -2.58 -13.20 19.44
N SER A 135 -2.31 -14.18 20.32
CA SER A 135 -2.19 -13.98 21.77
C SER A 135 -0.86 -13.38 22.24
N THR A 136 0.17 -13.32 21.39
CA THR A 136 1.53 -12.85 21.74
C THR A 136 1.95 -11.56 21.02
N TRP A 137 0.96 -10.79 20.56
CA TRP A 137 1.07 -9.58 19.73
C TRP A 137 2.08 -8.52 20.22
N SER A 138 2.42 -8.49 21.51
CA SER A 138 3.33 -7.50 22.11
C SER A 138 4.83 -7.77 21.89
N ASN A 139 5.22 -8.99 21.48
CA ASN A 139 6.63 -9.41 21.53
C ASN A 139 7.29 -9.66 20.16
N VAL A 140 6.64 -9.27 19.06
CA VAL A 140 7.21 -9.44 17.71
C VAL A 140 8.17 -8.29 17.41
N THR A 141 9.29 -8.27 18.11
CA THR A 141 10.45 -7.43 17.78
C THR A 141 11.58 -8.33 17.27
N ASN A 142 11.92 -8.17 16.00
CA ASN A 142 13.26 -8.40 15.45
C ASN A 142 13.85 -9.81 15.50
N THR A 143 13.16 -10.81 14.95
CA THR A 143 13.88 -11.96 14.36
C THR A 143 13.58 -12.06 12.87
N PHE A 144 13.87 -10.96 12.16
CA PHE A 144 14.09 -11.01 10.71
C PHE A 144 15.39 -11.79 10.49
N ARG A 145 15.31 -13.10 10.27
CA ARG A 145 16.42 -13.78 9.62
C ARG A 145 16.42 -13.25 8.19
N LEU A 146 17.35 -12.35 7.90
CA LEU A 146 17.82 -12.18 6.53
C LEU A 146 18.43 -13.53 6.14
N ASP A 147 17.60 -14.48 5.69
CA ASP A 147 18.12 -15.63 4.98
C ASP A 147 18.87 -15.06 3.78
N LYS A 148 20.19 -15.21 3.83
CA LYS A 148 21.16 -14.61 2.91
C LYS A 148 20.59 -14.62 1.50
N ALA A 149 20.70 -13.50 0.77
CA ALA A 149 20.62 -13.56 -0.67
C ALA A 149 21.56 -14.68 -1.12
N VAL A 150 21.00 -15.76 -1.66
CA VAL A 150 21.79 -16.91 -2.09
C VAL A 150 22.38 -16.48 -3.41
N TYR A 151 23.70 -16.29 -3.43
CA TYR A 151 24.41 -16.20 -4.69
C TYR A 151 24.25 -17.57 -5.37
N ASP A 152 23.46 -17.60 -6.43
CA ASP A 152 23.33 -18.79 -7.26
C ASP A 152 24.59 -18.84 -8.13
N GLU A 153 25.54 -19.70 -7.73
CA GLU A 153 26.81 -19.89 -8.46
C GLU A 153 26.58 -20.41 -9.88
N ASP A 154 25.50 -21.16 -10.12
CA ASP A 154 25.19 -21.77 -11.42
C ASP A 154 24.62 -20.73 -12.40
N GLU A 155 23.81 -19.79 -11.92
CA GLU A 155 23.23 -18.73 -12.76
C GLU A 155 24.06 -17.43 -12.81
N LYS A 156 25.15 -17.32 -12.02
CA LYS A 156 25.88 -16.06 -11.77
C LYS A 156 24.93 -14.90 -11.42
N ASN A 157 23.79 -15.22 -10.79
CA ASN A 157 22.72 -14.28 -10.49
C ASN A 157 22.45 -14.30 -8.99
N TRP A 158 22.18 -13.12 -8.44
CA TRP A 158 21.70 -13.00 -7.07
C TRP A 158 20.23 -13.43 -7.06
N ALA A 159 19.95 -14.67 -6.67
CA ALA A 159 18.57 -15.07 -6.42
C ALA A 159 18.08 -14.27 -5.21
N CYS A 160 16.90 -13.66 -5.32
CA CYS A 160 16.30 -13.12 -4.11
C CYS A 160 16.10 -14.26 -3.12
N GLY A 161 16.70 -14.10 -1.95
CA GLY A 161 16.49 -15.00 -0.84
C GLY A 161 14.99 -15.15 -0.55
N THR A 162 14.65 -16.15 0.26
CA THR A 162 13.26 -16.37 0.67
C THR A 162 12.69 -15.08 1.28
N ASP A 163 11.51 -14.65 0.83
CA ASP A 163 10.88 -13.47 1.42
C ASP A 163 10.61 -13.72 2.91
N THR A 164 11.14 -12.84 3.76
CA THR A 164 11.12 -13.00 5.22
C THR A 164 10.21 -11.97 5.88
N SER A 165 9.63 -11.06 5.12
CA SER A 165 8.79 -9.97 5.61
C SER A 165 7.35 -10.14 5.12
N PRO A 166 6.37 -10.48 5.98
CA PRO A 166 4.98 -10.56 5.56
C PRO A 166 4.43 -9.22 5.13
N ASP A 167 3.57 -9.25 4.13
CA ASP A 167 2.87 -8.06 3.67
C ASP A 167 1.84 -7.60 4.69
N LYS A 168 1.84 -6.29 4.94
CA LYS A 168 0.95 -5.70 5.94
C LYS A 168 -0.34 -5.25 5.28
N PHE A 169 -1.46 -5.88 5.64
CA PHE A 169 -2.79 -5.48 5.18
C PHE A 169 -3.45 -4.58 6.22
N ILE A 170 -3.69 -3.32 5.89
CA ILE A 170 -4.28 -2.33 6.79
C ILE A 170 -5.71 -2.04 6.33
N PHE A 171 -6.67 -2.05 7.23
CA PHE A 171 -8.09 -1.89 6.89
C PHE A 171 -8.74 -0.73 7.64
N ASN A 172 -9.72 -0.11 6.98
CA ASN A 172 -10.68 0.83 7.59
C ASN A 172 -12.02 0.71 6.86
N PHE A 173 -13.06 0.24 7.55
CA PHE A 173 -14.42 0.12 7.02
C PHE A 173 -15.44 -0.06 8.17
N SER A 174 -16.61 0.56 8.08
CA SER A 174 -17.77 0.31 8.98
C SER A 174 -17.43 0.19 10.48
N GLY A 175 -16.50 1.02 10.97
CA GLY A 175 -16.03 1.01 12.37
C GLY A 175 -14.93 0.00 12.70
N TYR A 176 -14.61 -0.92 11.79
CA TYR A 176 -13.42 -1.76 11.85
C TYR A 176 -12.20 -0.98 11.37
N GLN A 177 -11.14 -1.00 12.18
CA GLN A 177 -9.84 -0.42 11.85
C GLN A 177 -8.72 -1.31 12.38
N GLY A 178 -7.60 -1.40 11.70
CA GLY A 178 -6.46 -2.19 12.16
C GLY A 178 -5.64 -2.73 11.01
N TYR A 179 -4.92 -3.82 11.27
CA TYR A 179 -4.17 -4.54 10.26
C TYR A 179 -4.17 -6.04 10.54
N PHE A 180 -3.91 -6.82 9.51
CA PHE A 180 -3.71 -8.26 9.56
C PHE A 180 -2.56 -8.66 8.61
N PHE A 181 -2.15 -9.92 8.69
CA PHE A 181 -1.14 -10.53 7.82
C PHE A 181 -1.66 -11.86 7.27
N ILE A 182 -1.03 -12.38 6.23
CA ILE A 182 -1.22 -13.77 5.79
C ILE A 182 -0.15 -14.63 6.49
N ASN A 183 -0.55 -15.75 7.09
CA ASN A 183 0.39 -16.65 7.76
C ASN A 183 1.10 -17.59 6.76
N LYS A 184 2.07 -18.36 7.25
CA LYS A 184 2.81 -19.35 6.45
C LYS A 184 1.95 -20.36 5.69
N ASP A 185 0.72 -20.60 6.15
CA ASP A 185 -0.22 -21.56 5.57
C ASP A 185 -1.17 -20.91 4.54
N GLY A 186 -1.01 -19.61 4.28
CA GLY A 186 -1.83 -18.85 3.34
C GLY A 186 -3.16 -18.36 3.90
N PHE A 187 -3.34 -18.38 5.23
CA PHE A 187 -4.56 -17.89 5.86
C PHE A 187 -4.38 -16.48 6.42
N PRO A 188 -5.28 -15.53 6.12
CA PRO A 188 -5.27 -14.22 6.74
C PRO A 188 -5.63 -14.31 8.23
N VAL A 189 -4.84 -13.67 9.09
CA VAL A 189 -4.98 -13.72 10.56
C VAL A 189 -5.37 -12.35 11.11
N SER A 190 -6.66 -12.20 11.44
CA SER A 190 -7.25 -10.99 12.05
C SER A 190 -7.90 -11.34 13.39
N ASP A 191 -7.73 -10.47 14.40
CA ASP A 191 -8.37 -10.58 15.71
C ASP A 191 -9.77 -9.92 15.76
N LYS A 192 -10.15 -9.17 14.70
CA LYS A 192 -11.36 -8.35 14.70
C LYS A 192 -12.55 -8.98 13.98
N PHE A 193 -12.29 -9.75 12.92
CA PHE A 193 -13.30 -10.35 12.05
C PHE A 193 -12.73 -11.59 11.35
N LYS A 194 -13.61 -12.42 10.78
CA LYS A 194 -13.18 -13.48 9.87
C LYS A 194 -12.91 -12.89 8.50
N ILE A 195 -11.88 -13.35 7.82
CA ILE A 195 -11.51 -12.84 6.50
C ILE A 195 -11.03 -13.97 5.61
N LYS A 196 -11.35 -13.87 4.32
CA LYS A 196 -10.84 -14.72 3.25
C LYS A 196 -10.63 -13.88 2.00
N TYR A 197 -9.87 -14.41 1.06
CA TYR A 197 -9.56 -13.73 -0.20
C TYR A 197 -9.79 -14.64 -1.39
N THR A 198 -9.99 -14.02 -2.56
CA THR A 198 -9.94 -14.68 -3.86
C THR A 198 -8.65 -14.27 -4.57
N GLU A 199 -8.00 -15.22 -5.22
CA GLU A 199 -6.83 -14.96 -6.06
C GLU A 199 -7.09 -15.44 -7.49
N THR A 200 -6.51 -14.76 -8.46
CA THR A 200 -6.54 -15.18 -9.87
C THR A 200 -5.16 -15.06 -10.48
N ARG A 201 -4.85 -15.89 -11.49
CA ARG A 201 -3.64 -15.71 -12.28
C ARG A 201 -3.68 -14.36 -13.01
N ARG A 202 -2.53 -13.69 -13.12
CA ARG A 202 -2.41 -12.40 -13.83
C ARG A 202 -2.73 -12.51 -15.32
N THR A 203 -2.35 -13.62 -15.93
CA THR A 203 -2.66 -14.03 -17.30
C THR A 203 -2.83 -15.55 -17.33
N GLU A 204 -3.46 -16.10 -18.37
CA GLU A 204 -3.66 -17.56 -18.49
C GLU A 204 -2.34 -18.35 -18.44
N GLU A 205 -1.28 -17.76 -19.01
CA GLU A 205 0.08 -18.32 -19.06
C GLU A 205 0.95 -17.94 -17.85
N SER A 206 0.49 -17.00 -17.01
CA SER A 206 1.26 -16.51 -15.87
C SER A 206 1.19 -17.47 -14.70
N VAL A 207 2.34 -17.78 -14.12
CA VAL A 207 2.43 -18.43 -12.80
C VAL A 207 2.08 -17.47 -11.66
N TYR A 208 2.15 -16.15 -11.88
CA TYR A 208 1.83 -15.15 -10.88
C TYR A 208 0.32 -15.03 -10.66
N THR A 209 -0.07 -14.99 -9.38
CA THR A 209 -1.42 -14.72 -8.90
C THR A 209 -1.47 -13.36 -8.22
N ASP A 210 -2.62 -12.70 -8.33
CA ASP A 210 -2.95 -11.50 -7.54
C ASP A 210 -4.18 -11.80 -6.69
N ILE A 211 -4.17 -11.30 -5.46
CA ILE A 211 -5.41 -11.20 -4.67
C ILE A 211 -6.35 -10.22 -5.38
N THR A 212 -7.53 -10.67 -5.79
CA THR A 212 -8.52 -9.88 -6.54
C THR A 212 -9.64 -9.34 -5.68
N SER A 213 -10.01 -10.05 -4.61
CA SER A 213 -11.05 -9.61 -3.70
C SER A 213 -10.85 -10.13 -2.27
N TRP A 214 -11.47 -9.42 -1.33
CA TRP A 214 -11.59 -9.84 0.06
C TRP A 214 -13.05 -9.95 0.48
N GLU A 215 -13.33 -10.94 1.32
CA GLU A 215 -14.59 -11.05 2.05
C GLU A 215 -14.27 -11.03 3.54
N ALA A 216 -14.79 -10.04 4.25
CA ALA A 216 -14.73 -9.95 5.71
C ALA A 216 -16.11 -10.21 6.31
N ILE A 217 -16.18 -10.94 7.42
CA ILE A 217 -17.41 -11.26 8.14
C ILE A 217 -17.27 -10.74 9.57
N GLY A 218 -18.11 -9.74 9.89
CA GLY A 218 -18.18 -9.13 11.21
C GLY A 218 -18.67 -10.09 12.29
N LYS A 219 -18.52 -9.69 13.56
CA LYS A 219 -18.98 -10.51 14.70
C LYS A 219 -20.50 -10.69 14.74
N ASP A 220 -21.23 -9.74 14.17
CA ASP A 220 -22.69 -9.76 14.01
C ASP A 220 -23.15 -10.56 12.78
N GLY A 221 -22.22 -11.13 12.00
CA GLY A 221 -22.51 -11.86 10.77
C GLY A 221 -22.69 -10.98 9.53
N THR A 222 -22.56 -9.66 9.66
CA THR A 222 -22.55 -8.75 8.50
C THR A 222 -21.37 -9.07 7.59
N ILE A 223 -21.63 -9.18 6.29
CA ILE A 223 -20.63 -9.51 5.27
C ILE A 223 -20.20 -8.24 4.54
N TYR A 224 -18.89 -8.08 4.37
CA TYR A 224 -18.25 -6.96 3.69
C TYR A 224 -17.44 -7.48 2.50
N LEU A 225 -17.77 -7.04 1.29
CA LEU A 225 -17.10 -7.47 0.06
C LEU A 225 -16.23 -6.33 -0.47
N PHE A 226 -14.96 -6.63 -0.73
CA PHE A 226 -13.98 -5.70 -1.30
C PHE A 226 -13.55 -6.22 -2.67
N GLU A 227 -14.26 -5.83 -3.72
CA GLU A 227 -14.13 -6.40 -5.06
C GLU A 227 -13.57 -5.41 -6.10
N GLN A 228 -13.21 -4.19 -5.66
CA GLN A 228 -12.65 -3.16 -6.53
C GLN A 228 -11.16 -2.96 -6.22
N PRO A 229 -10.23 -3.65 -6.90
CA PRO A 229 -8.79 -3.49 -6.68
C PRO A 229 -8.26 -2.20 -7.31
N GLU A 230 -7.24 -1.62 -6.68
CA GLU A 230 -6.40 -0.53 -7.18
C GLU A 230 -4.96 -1.01 -7.31
N LYS A 231 -4.34 -0.67 -8.44
CA LYS A 231 -2.97 -1.09 -8.70
C LYS A 231 -1.92 -0.01 -8.46
N SER A 232 -0.76 -0.43 -7.92
CA SER A 232 0.41 0.42 -7.76
C SER A 232 1.71 -0.28 -8.13
N SER A 233 2.75 0.48 -8.43
CA SER A 233 4.12 0.01 -8.64
C SER A 233 5.13 1.06 -8.19
N SER A 234 6.31 0.61 -7.76
CA SER A 234 7.42 1.49 -7.37
C SER A 234 8.58 1.35 -8.34
N VAL A 235 9.06 2.47 -8.90
CA VAL A 235 10.23 2.54 -9.77
C VAL A 235 11.38 3.16 -8.99
N TYR A 236 12.40 2.39 -8.61
CA TYR A 236 13.59 2.95 -7.96
C TYR A 236 14.61 3.49 -8.95
N GLY A 237 15.37 4.52 -8.55
CA GLY A 237 16.52 5.03 -9.31
C GLY A 237 17.80 4.24 -9.03
N GLY A 238 18.67 4.09 -10.05
CA GLY A 238 20.01 3.49 -9.95
C GLY A 238 20.10 2.01 -10.38
N ASN A 239 21.33 1.55 -10.67
CA ASN A 239 21.66 0.16 -11.04
C ASN A 239 21.70 -0.75 -9.79
N THR A 240 20.56 -0.88 -9.11
CA THR A 240 20.41 -1.82 -7.98
C THR A 240 19.68 -3.08 -8.44
N TRP A 241 20.21 -4.24 -8.06
CA TRP A 241 19.52 -5.52 -8.28
C TRP A 241 18.29 -5.61 -7.36
N ARG A 242 17.17 -6.14 -7.87
CA ARG A 242 15.88 -6.17 -7.17
C ARG A 242 15.22 -7.52 -7.27
N CYS A 243 14.40 -7.84 -6.28
CA CYS A 243 13.59 -9.06 -6.27
C CYS A 243 12.47 -9.04 -7.29
N ARG A 244 11.98 -7.86 -7.60
CA ARG A 244 11.08 -7.64 -8.71
C ARG A 244 11.92 -7.25 -9.92
N GLY A 245 12.38 -8.26 -10.68
CA GLY A 245 13.20 -8.09 -11.88
C GLY A 245 12.72 -6.92 -12.76
N GLY A 246 13.67 -6.20 -13.35
CA GLY A 246 13.49 -4.85 -13.92
C GLY A 246 12.34 -4.70 -14.92
N ASN A 247 11.16 -4.38 -14.40
CA ASN A 247 10.11 -3.50 -14.95
C ASN A 247 8.93 -3.54 -13.96
N SER A 248 8.51 -2.38 -13.47
CA SER A 248 7.65 -2.25 -12.28
C SER A 248 6.19 -2.59 -12.59
N ALA A 249 5.86 -3.87 -12.62
CA ALA A 249 4.50 -4.34 -12.85
C ALA A 249 3.52 -3.74 -11.83
N LEU A 250 2.36 -3.30 -12.29
CA LEU A 250 1.28 -2.86 -11.43
C LEU A 250 0.74 -4.05 -10.63
N ILE A 251 0.67 -3.93 -9.30
CA ILE A 251 0.05 -4.90 -8.39
C ILE A 251 -1.12 -4.33 -7.64
N ASN A 252 -2.08 -5.17 -7.30
CA ASN A 252 -3.16 -4.82 -6.40
C ASN A 252 -2.60 -4.45 -5.02
N THR A 253 -2.83 -3.20 -4.62
CA THR A 253 -2.34 -2.61 -3.37
C THR A 253 -3.45 -2.01 -2.52
N ALA A 254 -4.66 -1.87 -3.07
CA ALA A 254 -5.86 -1.59 -2.30
C ALA A 254 -7.06 -2.33 -2.88
N TRP A 255 -8.04 -2.64 -2.04
CA TRP A 255 -9.33 -3.21 -2.42
C TRP A 255 -10.42 -2.40 -1.72
N TYR A 256 -11.28 -1.76 -2.51
CA TYR A 256 -12.35 -0.92 -2.00
C TYR A 256 -13.63 -1.74 -1.77
N LEU A 257 -14.34 -1.39 -0.70
CA LEU A 257 -15.60 -2.00 -0.29
C LEU A 257 -16.66 -1.77 -1.37
N THR A 258 -17.18 -2.84 -1.97
CA THR A 258 -18.24 -2.80 -2.99
C THR A 258 -19.61 -3.10 -2.40
N LYS A 259 -19.69 -3.91 -1.33
CA LYS A 259 -20.97 -4.28 -0.70
C LYS A 259 -20.86 -4.48 0.81
N ILE A 260 -21.93 -4.08 1.50
CA ILE A 260 -22.26 -4.51 2.87
C ILE A 260 -23.55 -5.31 2.78
N ILE A 261 -23.58 -6.52 3.34
CA ILE A 261 -24.72 -7.43 3.26
C ILE A 261 -25.09 -7.89 4.68
N SER A 262 -26.37 -7.86 5.02
CA SER A 262 -26.85 -8.34 6.32
C SER A 262 -26.60 -9.84 6.50
N ALA A 263 -26.51 -10.29 7.75
CA ALA A 263 -26.25 -11.70 8.07
C ALA A 263 -27.28 -12.68 7.46
N ASP A 264 -28.52 -12.22 7.24
CA ASP A 264 -29.58 -12.99 6.59
C ASP A 264 -29.60 -12.88 5.06
N GLY A 265 -28.70 -12.07 4.47
CA GLY A 265 -28.58 -11.86 3.03
C GLY A 265 -29.66 -10.97 2.40
N LYS A 266 -30.62 -10.45 3.17
CA LYS A 266 -31.79 -9.75 2.61
C LYS A 266 -31.54 -8.28 2.28
N ASN A 267 -30.69 -7.61 3.05
CA ASN A 267 -30.44 -6.18 2.97
C ASN A 267 -29.01 -5.95 2.49
N ARG A 268 -28.81 -4.95 1.63
CA ARG A 268 -27.47 -4.60 1.15
C ARG A 268 -27.29 -3.11 0.88
N ILE A 269 -26.07 -2.64 1.11
CA ILE A 269 -25.59 -1.32 0.71
C ILE A 269 -24.49 -1.54 -0.32
N GLU A 270 -24.60 -0.92 -1.49
CA GLU A 270 -23.68 -1.10 -2.61
C GLU A 270 -22.88 0.18 -2.88
N PHE A 271 -21.63 0.01 -3.30
CA PHE A 271 -20.68 1.10 -3.55
C PHE A 271 -20.12 0.96 -4.96
N GLU A 272 -20.18 2.05 -5.73
CA GLU A 272 -19.61 2.14 -7.08
C GLU A 272 -18.44 3.12 -7.07
N TYR A 273 -17.44 2.83 -7.89
CA TYR A 273 -16.22 3.63 -7.97
C TYR A 273 -15.87 3.98 -9.41
N ASP A 274 -15.36 5.18 -9.60
CA ASP A 274 -14.80 5.64 -10.87
C ASP A 274 -13.28 5.43 -10.86
N LEU A 275 -12.81 4.64 -11.83
CA LEU A 275 -11.40 4.47 -12.11
C LEU A 275 -10.87 5.68 -12.88
N THR A 276 -9.84 6.34 -12.36
CA THR A 276 -9.07 7.31 -13.15
C THR A 276 -7.79 6.63 -13.59
N TYR A 277 -7.80 6.00 -14.77
CA TYR A 277 -6.58 5.44 -15.37
C TYR A 277 -5.70 6.58 -15.88
N LYS A 278 -4.74 6.99 -15.05
CA LYS A 278 -3.45 7.53 -15.47
C LYS A 278 -2.45 7.03 -14.44
N GLY A 279 -1.48 6.21 -14.86
CA GLY A 279 -0.33 5.80 -14.06
C GLY A 279 0.45 7.04 -13.63
N ASN A 280 -0.03 7.69 -12.58
CA ASN A 280 0.46 8.98 -12.17
C ASN A 280 1.61 8.75 -11.21
N LYS A 281 2.75 9.38 -11.50
CA LYS A 281 3.84 9.53 -10.54
C LYS A 281 3.31 10.31 -9.34
N SER A 282 2.96 9.62 -8.27
CA SER A 282 2.90 10.24 -6.95
C SER A 282 4.35 10.57 -6.59
N ILE A 283 4.68 11.86 -6.53
CA ILE A 283 6.02 12.30 -6.16
C ILE A 283 6.16 11.96 -4.68
N ARG A 284 6.74 10.80 -4.40
CA ARG A 284 7.19 10.48 -3.07
C ARG A 284 8.49 9.74 -3.21
N ASN A 285 9.58 10.48 -3.10
CA ASN A 285 10.90 9.93 -2.82
C ASN A 285 10.80 9.15 -1.50
N SER A 286 10.39 7.89 -1.54
CA SER A 286 10.56 7.04 -0.36
C SER A 286 12.05 6.86 -0.19
N LYS A 287 12.62 7.57 0.78
CA LYS A 287 14.01 7.37 1.19
C LYS A 287 14.03 6.07 2.00
N ASN A 288 14.43 4.98 1.37
CA ASN A 288 14.71 3.77 2.10
C ASN A 288 16.18 3.85 2.56
N GLU A 289 16.38 3.82 3.87
CA GLU A 289 17.70 3.79 4.51
C GLU A 289 18.02 2.34 4.86
N TYR A 290 19.09 1.81 4.27
CA TYR A 290 19.56 0.46 4.56
C TYR A 290 20.85 0.53 5.38
N TYR A 291 20.92 -0.29 6.42
CA TYR A 291 22.12 -0.50 7.21
C TYR A 291 22.86 -1.73 6.69
N GLN A 292 24.10 -1.55 6.27
CA GLN A 292 24.99 -2.66 5.99
C GLN A 292 25.89 -2.91 7.20
N ILE A 293 26.04 -4.15 7.61
CA ILE A 293 27.12 -4.60 8.51
C ILE A 293 27.94 -5.59 7.70
N ILE A 294 29.07 -5.14 7.17
CA ILE A 294 30.04 -6.02 6.53
C ILE A 294 30.97 -6.46 7.66
N SER A 295 30.89 -7.72 8.09
CA SER A 295 31.87 -8.29 9.01
C SER A 295 32.94 -9.02 8.22
N ASN A 296 34.11 -8.41 8.04
CA ASN A 296 35.29 -9.09 7.52
C ASN A 296 36.24 -9.35 8.68
N CYS A 297 36.38 -10.62 9.06
CA CYS A 297 37.40 -11.08 10.02
C CYS A 297 37.53 -10.24 11.30
N GLY A 298 36.42 -9.70 11.83
CA GLY A 298 36.40 -8.96 13.10
C GLY A 298 36.31 -7.43 12.98
N GLU A 299 36.34 -6.86 11.78
CA GLU A 299 36.03 -5.43 11.56
C GLU A 299 34.59 -5.27 11.04
N GLU A 300 33.80 -4.44 11.74
CA GLU A 300 32.45 -4.04 11.32
C GLU A 300 32.54 -2.76 10.49
N GLU A 301 32.33 -2.86 9.18
CA GLU A 301 32.18 -1.69 8.32
C GLU A 301 30.70 -1.39 8.09
N ARG A 302 30.28 -0.16 8.40
CA ARG A 302 28.90 0.33 8.19
C ARG A 302 28.85 1.22 6.97
N SER A 303 28.22 0.75 5.91
CA SER A 303 27.95 1.57 4.74
C SER A 303 26.48 2.04 4.71
N TYR A 304 26.27 3.25 4.18
CA TYR A 304 24.96 3.89 4.07
C TYR A 304 24.61 4.11 2.60
N GLN A 305 23.45 3.60 2.17
CA GLN A 305 22.92 3.88 0.83
C GLN A 305 21.45 4.27 0.91
N ALA A 306 21.14 5.48 0.46
CA ALA A 306 19.78 5.94 0.27
C ALA A 306 19.30 5.57 -1.14
N VAL A 307 18.20 4.83 -1.24
CA VAL A 307 17.54 4.54 -2.52
C VAL A 307 16.23 5.32 -2.58
N TYR A 308 16.00 5.99 -3.71
CA TYR A 308 14.76 6.71 -3.99
C TYR A 308 13.86 5.90 -4.92
N ALA A 309 12.58 5.82 -4.57
CA ALA A 309 11.54 5.22 -5.40
C ALA A 309 10.52 6.26 -5.84
N ASP A 310 10.05 6.16 -7.08
CA ASP A 310 8.87 6.81 -7.58
C ASP A 310 7.68 5.84 -7.47
N LEU A 311 6.56 6.30 -6.90
CA LEU A 311 5.35 5.50 -6.77
C LEU A 311 4.35 5.87 -7.87
N TYR A 312 3.95 4.87 -8.65
CA TYR A 312 2.88 4.96 -9.65
C TYR A 312 1.67 4.22 -9.12
N ALA A 313 0.52 4.88 -9.06
CA ALA A 313 -0.71 4.26 -8.59
C ALA A 313 -1.89 4.69 -9.45
N GLU A 314 -2.81 3.75 -9.68
CA GLU A 314 -4.16 4.06 -10.11
C GLU A 314 -4.87 4.83 -8.99
N SER A 315 -5.78 5.74 -9.34
CA SER A 315 -6.57 6.44 -8.34
C SER A 315 -8.05 6.10 -8.55
N ILE A 316 -8.65 5.57 -7.49
CA ILE A 316 -10.06 5.17 -7.45
C ILE A 316 -10.82 6.16 -6.56
N PHE A 317 -11.98 6.61 -7.03
CA PHE A 317 -12.84 7.54 -6.31
C PHE A 317 -14.24 6.96 -6.19
N LEU A 318 -14.84 7.05 -5.00
CA LEU A 318 -16.22 6.63 -4.78
C LEU A 318 -17.13 7.50 -5.65
N SER A 319 -17.99 6.89 -6.46
CA SER A 319 -18.90 7.59 -7.35
C SER A 319 -20.35 7.47 -6.89
N LYS A 320 -20.76 6.32 -6.33
CA LYS A 320 -22.11 6.16 -5.75
C LYS A 320 -22.15 5.24 -4.52
N ILE A 321 -23.12 5.50 -3.65
CA ILE A 321 -23.63 4.54 -2.67
C ILE A 321 -25.10 4.31 -2.94
N LYS A 322 -25.53 3.05 -2.98
CA LYS A 322 -26.91 2.64 -3.25
C LYS A 322 -27.48 1.83 -2.10
N THR A 323 -28.73 2.12 -1.79
CA THR A 323 -29.61 1.39 -0.88
C THR A 323 -30.93 1.15 -1.62
N SER A 324 -31.86 0.38 -1.07
CA SER A 324 -33.17 0.17 -1.71
C SER A 324 -33.95 1.48 -1.86
N GLU A 325 -33.78 2.41 -0.92
CA GLU A 325 -34.54 3.66 -0.86
C GLU A 325 -33.78 4.90 -1.37
N LEU A 326 -32.44 4.91 -1.26
CA LEU A 326 -31.61 6.08 -1.55
C LEU A 326 -30.44 5.77 -2.47
N THR A 327 -30.14 6.74 -3.32
CA THR A 327 -28.91 6.83 -4.10
C THR A 327 -28.14 8.08 -3.71
N VAL A 328 -26.89 7.90 -3.29
CA VAL A 328 -25.95 8.98 -2.96
C VAL A 328 -24.90 9.04 -4.06
N SER A 329 -24.80 10.17 -4.76
CA SER A 329 -23.87 10.37 -5.88
C SER A 329 -22.78 11.37 -5.52
N PHE A 330 -21.54 11.05 -5.88
CA PHE A 330 -20.34 11.84 -5.62
C PHE A 330 -19.82 12.41 -6.94
N TYR A 331 -19.87 13.73 -7.09
CA TYR A 331 -19.44 14.42 -8.31
C TYR A 331 -18.03 14.99 -8.11
N THR A 332 -17.15 14.75 -9.07
CA THR A 332 -15.75 15.16 -9.00
C THR A 332 -15.29 15.88 -10.25
N SER A 333 -14.41 16.85 -10.09
CA SER A 333 -13.74 17.61 -11.15
C SER A 333 -12.24 17.36 -11.14
N ALA A 334 -11.57 17.67 -12.24
CA ALA A 334 -10.12 17.64 -12.31
C ALA A 334 -9.49 18.73 -11.43
N THR A 335 -8.33 18.45 -10.85
CA THR A 335 -7.51 19.41 -10.09
C THR A 335 -6.05 19.36 -10.53
N ASN A 336 -5.35 20.48 -10.37
CA ASN A 336 -3.92 20.60 -10.64
C ASN A 336 -3.04 19.94 -9.58
N VAL A 337 -3.62 19.51 -8.44
CA VAL A 337 -2.91 18.78 -7.37
C VAL A 337 -2.39 17.45 -7.90
N LYS A 338 -1.07 17.34 -8.08
CA LYS A 338 -0.41 16.21 -8.74
C LYS A 338 -0.72 14.85 -8.11
N ALA A 339 -0.86 14.79 -6.78
CA ALA A 339 -1.03 13.54 -6.03
C ALA A 339 -2.42 12.89 -6.18
N VAL A 340 -3.46 13.68 -6.45
CA VAL A 340 -4.86 13.19 -6.45
C VAL A 340 -5.57 13.42 -7.78
N LYS A 341 -5.25 14.49 -8.52
CA LYS A 341 -5.79 14.83 -9.86
C LYS A 341 -7.30 15.03 -9.98
N ARG A 342 -8.11 14.55 -9.03
CA ARG A 342 -9.53 14.87 -8.90
C ARG A 342 -9.84 15.40 -7.50
N ARG A 343 -10.88 16.20 -7.41
CA ARG A 343 -11.45 16.68 -6.15
C ARG A 343 -12.95 16.44 -6.14
N LEU A 344 -13.53 16.22 -4.96
CA LEU A 344 -14.97 16.11 -4.77
C LEU A 344 -15.60 17.49 -4.80
N ASP A 345 -16.55 17.73 -5.70
CA ASP A 345 -17.25 19.01 -5.79
C ASP A 345 -18.56 18.98 -5.02
N LYS A 346 -19.29 17.85 -5.10
CA LYS A 346 -20.64 17.75 -4.56
C LYS A 346 -21.04 16.32 -4.20
N ILE A 347 -21.80 16.19 -3.12
CA ILE A 347 -22.58 14.98 -2.79
C ILE A 347 -24.05 15.30 -3.02
N GLU A 348 -24.74 14.45 -3.77
CA GLU A 348 -26.17 14.57 -4.05
C GLU A 348 -26.90 13.33 -3.55
N ILE A 349 -27.99 13.53 -2.82
CA ILE A 349 -28.81 12.44 -2.27
C ILE A 349 -30.18 12.50 -2.95
N LYS A 350 -30.61 11.38 -3.51
CA LYS A 350 -31.90 11.19 -4.17
C LYS A 350 -32.59 9.94 -3.65
N SER A 351 -33.92 9.93 -3.69
CA SER A 351 -34.68 8.68 -3.62
C SER A 351 -34.29 7.79 -4.80
N SER A 352 -34.16 6.49 -4.54
CA SER A 352 -33.97 5.46 -5.58
C SER A 352 -35.24 5.27 -6.42
N ASP A 353 -36.41 5.69 -5.93
CA ASP A 353 -37.66 5.73 -6.70
C ASP A 353 -37.84 7.12 -7.35
N GLU A 354 -37.72 7.17 -8.68
CA GLU A 354 -37.92 8.38 -9.50
C GLU A 354 -39.36 8.88 -9.50
N ALA A 355 -40.34 8.05 -9.08
CA ALA A 355 -41.75 8.43 -8.98
C ALA A 355 -42.07 9.27 -7.73
N ILE A 356 -41.18 9.33 -6.75
CA ILE A 356 -41.35 10.11 -5.53
C ILE A 356 -40.54 11.41 -5.66
N PRO A 357 -41.15 12.60 -5.59
CA PRO A 357 -40.43 13.87 -5.57
C PRO A 357 -39.54 13.91 -4.32
N SER A 358 -38.29 13.46 -4.46
CA SER A 358 -37.38 13.44 -3.32
C SER A 358 -36.93 14.85 -3.00
N ASN A 359 -36.97 15.19 -1.70
CA ASN A 359 -36.28 16.36 -1.18
C ASN A 359 -34.80 16.19 -1.50
N LYS A 360 -34.35 16.84 -2.57
CA LYS A 360 -32.97 16.79 -3.06
C LYS A 360 -32.07 17.44 -2.01
N LYS A 361 -31.29 16.65 -1.29
CA LYS A 361 -30.25 17.16 -0.40
C LYS A 361 -28.93 17.18 -1.15
N GLN A 362 -28.25 18.32 -1.11
CA GLN A 362 -26.94 18.52 -1.72
C GLN A 362 -25.96 19.08 -0.69
N ILE A 363 -24.71 18.66 -0.80
CA ILE A 363 -23.58 19.16 -0.02
C ILE A 363 -22.50 19.55 -1.03
N GLU A 364 -22.10 20.80 -1.04
CA GLU A 364 -21.08 21.34 -1.95
C GLU A 364 -19.77 21.60 -1.23
N PHE A 365 -18.66 21.36 -1.92
CA PHE A 365 -17.30 21.53 -1.41
C PHE A 365 -16.63 22.69 -2.13
N LEU A 366 -16.21 23.69 -1.37
CA LEU A 366 -15.51 24.85 -1.87
C LEU A 366 -14.04 24.80 -1.46
N TYR A 367 -13.15 24.97 -2.43
CA TYR A 367 -11.71 24.91 -2.24
C TYR A 367 -11.09 26.28 -2.50
N LYS A 368 -10.15 26.68 -1.65
CA LYS A 368 -9.32 27.87 -1.87
C LYS A 368 -7.89 27.43 -2.14
N ASP A 369 -7.40 27.69 -3.34
CA ASP A 369 -6.00 27.44 -3.68
C ASP A 369 -5.12 28.40 -2.88
N CYS A 370 -4.24 27.84 -2.06
CA CYS A 370 -3.20 28.60 -1.40
C CYS A 370 -2.01 28.72 -2.36
N SER A 371 -2.09 29.66 -3.31
CA SER A 371 -0.87 30.08 -4.00
C SER A 371 0.00 30.82 -2.99
N PRO A 372 1.30 30.52 -2.85
CA PRO A 372 2.17 31.39 -2.07
C PRO A 372 2.06 32.79 -2.68
N ALA A 373 1.69 33.77 -1.87
CA ALA A 373 1.85 35.16 -2.26
C ALA A 373 3.31 35.29 -2.73
N SER A 374 3.51 35.72 -3.97
CA SER A 374 4.82 36.09 -4.46
C SER A 374 5.44 36.99 -3.41
N ALA A 375 6.44 36.48 -2.69
CA ALA A 375 7.31 37.30 -1.89
C ALA A 375 7.94 38.27 -2.89
N THR A 376 7.35 39.46 -2.97
CA THR A 376 7.99 40.60 -3.59
C THR A 376 9.08 40.95 -2.60
N GLU A 377 10.28 40.45 -2.87
CA GLU A 377 11.49 40.96 -2.25
C GLU A 377 11.54 42.45 -2.56
N SER A 378 11.32 43.26 -1.53
CA SER A 378 11.56 44.70 -1.51
C SER A 378 12.95 44.99 -1.00
#